data_AF-A0A3D0HFP7-F1
#
_entry.id   AF-A0A3D0HFP7-F1
#
_cell.length_a   1.000
_cell.length_b   1.000
_cell.length_c   1.000
_cell.angle_alpha   90.00
_cell.angle_beta   90.00
_cell.angle_gamma   90.00
#
_symmetry.space_group_name_H-M   'P 1'
#
loop_
_entity.id
_entity.type
_entity.pdbx_description
1 polymer ?
#
loop_
_entity_poly.entity_id
_entity_poly.type
_entity_poly.pdbx_seq_one_letter_code
_entity_poly.pdbx_strand_id
1 'polypeptide(L)'
;MKKAHLPSAPKNGTDDYRCFLLDPKVTEDSIIRTIQFIPQRKNFVHHAIIFRVTDADLPQAVSQDKNGKGWPCFGGSGLGGMLSSFVSTPWLSSWAPGRGIDVSPTGYGTPFKKGEQFVLQVHYNLLAAKGGKIQTDQSKIVMETIPAKGAKVKQLHVELFPAPVELPCPAGVTGPLCDRKQALIDLASRTSKMSA
;
A
#
# COMPACT_ATOMS: atom_id res chain seq x y z
N MET A 1 -4.60 -7.92 -8.72
CA MET A 1 -3.20 -8.06 -9.15
C MET A 1 -3.13 -8.74 -10.52
N LYS A 2 -2.19 -8.35 -11.41
CA LYS A 2 -2.06 -8.93 -12.76
C LYS A 2 -1.52 -10.36 -12.75
N LYS A 3 -0.57 -10.67 -11.87
CA LYS A 3 -0.08 -12.03 -11.61
C LYS A 3 -0.20 -12.36 -10.13
N ALA A 4 -0.28 -13.64 -9.83
CA ALA A 4 -0.15 -14.12 -8.47
C ALA A 4 1.29 -13.95 -7.99
N HIS A 5 1.46 -13.54 -6.74
CA HIS A 5 2.76 -13.36 -6.08
C HIS A 5 2.92 -14.44 -5.01
N LEU A 6 4.11 -15.04 -4.91
CA LEU A 6 4.45 -15.95 -3.81
C LEU A 6 5.20 -15.14 -2.75
N PRO A 7 4.60 -14.83 -1.59
CA PRO A 7 5.26 -14.02 -0.58
C PRO A 7 6.57 -14.63 -0.10
N SER A 8 7.58 -13.78 0.05
CA SER A 8 8.90 -14.18 0.53
C SER A 8 9.54 -13.02 1.30
N ALA A 9 9.86 -13.23 2.57
CA ALA A 9 10.52 -12.20 3.36
C ALA A 9 11.97 -12.01 2.87
N PRO A 10 12.45 -10.76 2.76
CA PRO A 10 13.84 -10.50 2.42
C PRO A 10 14.76 -10.84 3.60
N LYS A 11 15.92 -11.44 3.29
CA LYS A 11 17.00 -11.72 4.25
C LYS A 11 16.50 -12.53 5.46
N ASN A 12 16.73 -12.03 6.68
CA ASN A 12 16.30 -12.63 7.94
C ASN A 12 15.01 -12.00 8.48
N GLY A 13 14.27 -11.27 7.64
CA GLY A 13 12.98 -10.70 8.01
C GLY A 13 11.85 -11.73 7.99
N THR A 14 10.67 -11.28 8.38
CA THR A 14 9.44 -12.11 8.40
C THR A 14 8.31 -11.51 7.59
N ASP A 15 8.53 -10.36 6.99
CA ASP A 15 7.51 -9.57 6.33
C ASP A 15 7.88 -9.33 4.88
N ASP A 16 6.90 -9.49 3.99
CA ASP A 16 7.03 -9.15 2.58
C ASP A 16 6.11 -7.97 2.26
N TYR A 17 6.70 -6.86 1.84
CA TYR A 17 5.98 -5.69 1.35
C TYR A 17 6.11 -5.65 -0.16
N ARG A 18 5.02 -5.95 -0.86
CA ARG A 18 5.01 -6.03 -2.31
C ARG A 18 4.01 -5.05 -2.92
N CYS A 19 4.49 -4.28 -3.89
CA CYS A 19 3.69 -3.33 -4.64
C CYS A 19 3.40 -3.86 -6.03
N PHE A 20 2.19 -3.60 -6.51
CA PHE A 20 1.73 -3.98 -7.85
C PHE A 20 1.09 -2.77 -8.53
N LEU A 21 1.42 -2.56 -9.80
CA LEU A 21 0.72 -1.57 -10.61
C LEU A 21 -0.61 -2.16 -11.07
N LEU A 22 -1.68 -1.40 -10.87
CA LEU A 22 -3.04 -1.76 -11.25
C LEU A 22 -3.57 -0.73 -12.24
N ASP A 23 -4.01 -1.24 -13.38
CA ASP A 23 -4.76 -0.47 -14.38
C ASP A 23 -6.25 -0.85 -14.27
N PRO A 24 -7.07 0.02 -13.67
CA PRO A 24 -8.52 -0.15 -13.56
C PRO A 24 -9.25 0.12 -14.89
N LYS A 25 -8.54 0.58 -15.93
CA LYS A 25 -9.05 0.86 -17.28
C LYS A 25 -10.20 1.87 -17.33
N VAL A 26 -10.11 2.93 -16.52
CA VAL A 26 -11.15 3.96 -16.51
C VAL A 26 -11.06 4.84 -17.74
N THR A 27 -12.19 4.94 -18.44
CA THR A 27 -12.30 5.58 -19.77
C THR A 27 -12.80 7.02 -19.72
N GLU A 28 -13.30 7.49 -18.58
CA GLU A 28 -13.77 8.85 -18.35
C GLU A 28 -13.47 9.33 -16.93
N ASP A 29 -13.37 10.64 -16.73
CA ASP A 29 -13.21 11.20 -15.40
C ASP A 29 -14.38 10.79 -14.50
N SER A 30 -14.05 10.24 -13.35
CA SER A 30 -14.95 9.53 -12.47
C SER A 30 -14.75 9.98 -11.01
N ILE A 31 -15.71 9.62 -10.17
CA ILE A 31 -15.65 9.83 -8.72
C ILE A 31 -15.89 8.48 -8.06
N ILE A 32 -14.91 8.01 -7.29
CA ILE A 32 -14.99 6.80 -6.49
C ILE A 32 -15.99 7.03 -5.36
N ARG A 33 -16.96 6.12 -5.27
CA ARG A 33 -17.98 6.07 -4.21
C ARG A 33 -17.61 5.03 -3.17
N THR A 34 -17.14 3.87 -3.61
CA THR A 34 -16.70 2.79 -2.74
C THR A 34 -15.39 2.19 -3.23
N ILE A 35 -14.60 1.69 -2.28
CA ILE A 35 -13.36 0.97 -2.55
C ILE A 35 -13.24 -0.19 -1.56
N GLN A 36 -12.92 -1.36 -2.07
CA GLN A 36 -12.79 -2.57 -1.27
C GLN A 36 -11.57 -3.36 -1.71
N PHE A 37 -10.67 -3.64 -0.77
CA PHE A 37 -9.68 -4.68 -0.94
C PHE A 37 -10.26 -6.04 -0.51
N ILE A 38 -10.11 -7.05 -1.36
CA ILE A 38 -10.57 -8.41 -1.10
C ILE A 38 -9.32 -9.31 -1.03
N PRO A 39 -8.87 -9.69 0.18
CA PRO A 39 -7.73 -10.58 0.35
C PRO A 39 -8.05 -11.97 -0.19
N GLN A 40 -7.16 -12.55 -0.98
CA GLN A 40 -7.23 -13.99 -1.30
C GLN A 40 -6.72 -14.80 -0.10
N ARG A 41 -5.67 -14.34 0.59
CA ARG A 41 -5.01 -15.06 1.69
C ARG A 41 -5.16 -14.36 3.03
N LYS A 42 -6.32 -14.52 3.67
CA LYS A 42 -6.65 -13.92 4.97
C LYS A 42 -5.74 -14.37 6.13
N ASN A 43 -5.02 -15.48 5.99
CA ASN A 43 -4.16 -16.04 7.03
C ASN A 43 -2.78 -15.38 7.14
N PHE A 44 -2.33 -14.65 6.11
CA PHE A 44 -1.02 -13.96 6.16
C PHE A 44 -0.99 -12.60 5.46
N VAL A 45 -2.04 -12.16 4.76
CA VAL A 45 -2.18 -10.75 4.37
C VAL A 45 -2.48 -9.94 5.64
N HIS A 46 -1.53 -9.11 6.05
CA HIS A 46 -1.59 -8.32 7.28
C HIS A 46 -2.30 -6.98 7.06
N HIS A 47 -1.98 -6.27 5.99
CA HIS A 47 -2.74 -5.11 5.51
C HIS A 47 -2.47 -4.86 4.03
N ALA A 48 -3.27 -3.99 3.43
CA ALA A 48 -3.06 -3.47 2.08
C ALA A 48 -3.30 -1.96 2.04
N ILE A 49 -2.56 -1.27 1.17
CA ILE A 49 -2.70 0.17 0.95
C ILE A 49 -2.78 0.41 -0.55
N ILE A 50 -3.64 1.35 -0.94
CA ILE A 50 -3.88 1.74 -2.32
C ILE A 50 -3.37 3.17 -2.48
N PHE A 51 -2.43 3.34 -3.39
CA PHE A 51 -1.83 4.63 -3.71
C PHE A 51 -2.17 5.02 -5.15
N ARG A 52 -2.45 6.28 -5.42
CA ARG A 52 -2.47 6.89 -6.74
C ARG A 52 -1.07 6.92 -7.35
N VAL A 53 -1.00 6.82 -8.66
CA VAL A 53 0.23 7.04 -9.43
C VAL A 53 0.09 8.37 -10.13
N THR A 54 1.00 9.30 -9.88
CA THR A 54 1.04 10.57 -10.62
C THR A 54 1.53 10.32 -12.04
N ASP A 55 1.22 11.23 -12.96
CA ASP A 55 1.73 11.15 -14.34
C ASP A 55 3.27 11.13 -14.38
N ALA A 56 3.92 11.81 -13.42
CA ALA A 56 5.37 11.84 -13.29
C ALA A 56 5.96 10.49 -12.82
N ASP A 57 5.23 9.75 -11.97
CA ASP A 57 5.68 8.48 -11.40
C ASP A 57 5.30 7.27 -12.26
N LEU A 58 4.37 7.42 -13.21
CA LEU A 58 3.86 6.31 -14.03
C LEU A 58 4.96 5.57 -14.80
N PRO A 59 5.94 6.22 -15.45
CA PRO A 59 7.02 5.52 -16.14
C PRO A 59 7.86 4.64 -15.18
N GLN A 60 8.12 5.14 -13.97
CA GLN A 60 8.82 4.37 -12.94
C GLN A 60 7.99 3.16 -12.50
N ALA A 61 6.70 3.35 -12.23
CA ALA A 61 5.79 2.30 -11.82
C ALA A 61 5.71 1.17 -12.86
N VAL A 62 5.57 1.52 -14.14
CA VAL A 62 5.53 0.56 -15.25
C VAL A 62 6.84 -0.24 -15.33
N SER A 63 7.99 0.44 -15.18
CA SER A 63 9.31 -0.21 -15.19
C SER A 63 9.51 -1.16 -13.99
N GLN A 64 9.01 -0.79 -12.81
CA GLN A 64 9.14 -1.54 -11.57
C GLN A 64 8.16 -2.73 -11.47
N ASP A 65 6.95 -2.65 -12.06
CA ASP A 65 5.94 -3.71 -11.99
C ASP A 65 6.39 -5.04 -12.62
N LYS A 66 7.43 -5.03 -13.46
CA LYS A 66 8.00 -6.21 -14.12
C LYS A 66 6.91 -7.11 -14.73
N ASN A 67 5.98 -6.49 -15.47
CA ASN A 67 4.85 -7.15 -16.11
C ASN A 67 3.98 -7.95 -15.10
N GLY A 68 3.51 -7.28 -14.06
CA GLY A 68 2.59 -7.78 -13.05
C GLY A 68 3.23 -8.55 -11.90
N LYS A 69 4.56 -8.69 -11.87
CA LYS A 69 5.27 -9.37 -10.76
C LYS A 69 5.41 -8.45 -9.53
N GLY A 70 5.29 -7.14 -9.72
CA GLY A 70 5.45 -6.16 -8.66
C GLY A 70 6.90 -5.96 -8.24
N TRP A 71 7.08 -5.12 -7.22
CA TRP A 71 8.39 -4.77 -6.63
C TRP A 71 8.33 -4.75 -5.09
N PRO A 72 9.46 -4.95 -4.39
CA PRO A 72 9.55 -4.68 -2.96
C PRO A 72 9.32 -3.20 -2.66
N CYS A 73 8.51 -2.88 -1.66
CA CYS A 73 8.16 -1.50 -1.34
C CYS A 73 7.86 -1.29 0.15
N PHE A 74 8.86 -1.53 1.00
CA PHE A 74 8.72 -1.24 2.44
C PHE A 74 8.56 0.26 2.67
N GLY A 75 7.65 0.65 3.56
CA GLY A 75 7.47 2.04 4.02
C GLY A 75 6.68 2.97 3.07
N GLY A 76 6.28 2.51 1.87
CA GLY A 76 5.51 3.34 0.94
C GLY A 76 5.34 2.70 -0.44
N SER A 77 4.86 3.45 -1.43
CA SER A 77 4.65 2.94 -2.80
C SER A 77 5.95 2.54 -3.52
N GLY A 78 7.10 3.05 -3.05
CA GLY A 78 8.40 2.88 -3.73
C GLY A 78 8.54 3.70 -5.01
N LEU A 79 7.60 4.62 -5.26
CA LEU A 79 7.60 5.56 -6.37
C LEU A 79 8.03 6.95 -5.91
N GLY A 80 8.70 7.68 -6.80
CA GLY A 80 9.23 9.00 -6.49
C GLY A 80 10.43 8.98 -5.52
N GLY A 81 10.97 10.15 -5.25
CA GLY A 81 11.98 10.35 -4.20
C GLY A 81 11.34 10.46 -2.82
N MET A 82 12.17 10.37 -1.78
CA MET A 82 11.71 10.50 -0.39
C MET A 82 10.90 11.79 -0.17
N LEU A 83 11.35 12.92 -0.74
CA LEU A 83 10.61 14.20 -0.69
C LEU A 83 9.27 14.18 -1.46
N SER A 84 9.17 13.54 -2.62
CA SER A 84 7.92 13.55 -3.40
C SER A 84 6.84 12.68 -2.76
N SER A 85 7.24 11.62 -2.04
CA SER A 85 6.36 10.84 -1.17
C SER A 85 5.82 11.63 0.03
N PHE A 86 6.53 12.68 0.46
CA PHE A 86 6.08 13.57 1.55
C PHE A 86 5.16 14.71 1.07
N VAL A 87 5.34 15.21 -0.15
CA VAL A 87 4.62 16.42 -0.64
C VAL A 87 3.38 16.07 -1.45
N SER A 88 3.38 14.93 -2.15
CA SER A 88 2.19 14.41 -2.81
C SER A 88 1.67 13.24 -2.00
N THR A 89 0.40 13.29 -1.56
CA THR A 89 -0.24 12.17 -0.87
C THR A 89 -0.97 11.32 -1.92
N PRO A 90 -0.37 10.22 -2.42
CA PRO A 90 -1.10 9.32 -3.27
C PRO A 90 -2.08 8.43 -2.50
N TRP A 91 -2.14 8.47 -1.16
CA TRP A 91 -2.98 7.55 -0.38
C TRP A 91 -4.46 7.66 -0.74
N LEU A 92 -5.05 6.53 -1.14
CA LEU A 92 -6.44 6.44 -1.57
C LEU A 92 -7.30 5.67 -0.57
N SER A 93 -6.81 4.54 -0.06
CA SER A 93 -7.52 3.68 0.90
C SER A 93 -6.55 2.69 1.55
N SER A 94 -6.95 2.15 2.69
CA SER A 94 -6.23 1.07 3.36
C SER A 94 -7.20 0.02 3.90
N TRP A 95 -6.69 -1.20 3.99
CA TRP A 95 -7.42 -2.35 4.50
C TRP A 95 -6.57 -3.12 5.50
N ALA A 96 -7.21 -3.60 6.56
CA ALA A 96 -6.65 -4.55 7.52
C ALA A 96 -7.74 -5.58 7.90
N PRO A 97 -7.40 -6.76 8.45
CA PRO A 97 -8.37 -7.75 8.89
C PRO A 97 -9.49 -7.14 9.75
N GLY A 98 -10.74 -7.46 9.39
CA GLY A 98 -11.94 -6.89 10.01
C GLY A 98 -12.52 -5.67 9.29
N ARG A 99 -11.77 -5.03 8.38
CA ARG A 99 -12.28 -3.92 7.56
C ARG A 99 -13.05 -4.43 6.34
N GLY A 100 -14.22 -3.81 6.10
CA GLY A 100 -15.11 -4.10 4.97
C GLY A 100 -14.87 -3.18 3.77
N ILE A 101 -15.96 -2.71 3.16
CA ILE A 101 -15.95 -1.73 2.07
C ILE A 101 -15.77 -0.34 2.67
N ASP A 102 -14.84 0.46 2.14
CA ASP A 102 -14.79 1.89 2.43
C ASP A 102 -15.87 2.60 1.60
N VAL A 103 -16.84 3.19 2.28
CA VAL A 103 -17.95 3.93 1.66
C VAL A 103 -17.75 5.42 1.85
N SER A 104 -17.74 6.17 0.76
CA SER A 104 -17.64 7.62 0.82
C SER A 104 -18.92 8.22 1.45
N PRO A 105 -18.81 9.23 2.34
CA PRO A 105 -19.98 9.87 2.94
C PRO A 105 -21.01 10.34 1.91
N THR A 106 -22.27 10.43 2.34
CA THR A 106 -23.36 10.95 1.50
C THR A 106 -23.00 12.33 0.95
N GLY A 107 -23.03 12.48 -0.37
CA GLY A 107 -22.67 13.73 -1.03
C GLY A 107 -21.17 13.98 -1.23
N TYR A 108 -20.30 13.02 -0.88
CA TYR A 108 -18.83 13.14 -1.02
C TYR A 108 -18.23 11.95 -1.74
N GLY A 109 -17.18 12.13 -2.54
CA GLY A 109 -16.46 11.03 -3.15
C GLY A 109 -15.06 11.42 -3.59
N THR A 110 -14.25 10.43 -3.95
CA THR A 110 -12.83 10.65 -4.21
C THR A 110 -12.59 10.78 -5.72
N PRO A 111 -11.95 11.86 -6.21
CA PRO A 111 -11.76 12.06 -7.65
C PRO A 111 -10.86 10.99 -8.27
N PHE A 112 -11.15 10.63 -9.51
CA PHE A 112 -10.45 9.56 -10.21
C PHE A 112 -10.45 9.83 -11.72
N LYS A 113 -9.29 10.17 -12.27
CA LYS A 113 -9.17 10.64 -13.65
C LYS A 113 -9.17 9.48 -14.65
N LYS A 114 -9.57 9.78 -15.88
CA LYS A 114 -9.39 8.87 -17.03
C LYS A 114 -7.93 8.40 -17.12
N GLY A 115 -7.73 7.10 -17.26
CA GLY A 115 -6.41 6.48 -17.43
C GLY A 115 -5.52 6.46 -16.17
N GLU A 116 -6.00 6.95 -15.03
CA GLU A 116 -5.25 6.94 -13.78
C GLU A 116 -5.03 5.50 -13.29
N GLN A 117 -3.81 5.22 -12.83
CA GLN A 117 -3.40 3.91 -12.32
C GLN A 117 -3.04 3.98 -10.84
N PHE A 118 -2.98 2.81 -10.20
CA PHE A 118 -2.76 2.69 -8.76
C PHE A 118 -1.62 1.74 -8.43
N VAL A 119 -0.93 2.01 -7.32
CA VAL A 119 -0.12 1.00 -6.64
C VAL A 119 -0.95 0.35 -5.55
N LEU A 120 -1.07 -0.97 -5.62
CA LEU A 120 -1.52 -1.79 -4.49
C LEU A 120 -0.28 -2.30 -3.76
N GLN A 121 -0.04 -1.78 -2.56
CA GLN A 121 0.90 -2.38 -1.61
C GLN A 121 0.17 -3.44 -0.79
N VAL A 122 0.71 -4.65 -0.75
CA VAL A 122 0.27 -5.71 0.15
C VAL A 122 1.41 -6.03 1.11
N HIS A 123 1.12 -5.97 2.40
CA HIS A 123 2.02 -6.41 3.46
C HIS A 123 1.60 -7.80 3.92
N TYR A 124 2.51 -8.77 3.76
CA TYR A 124 2.35 -10.14 4.21
C TYR A 124 3.18 -10.38 5.46
N ASN A 125 2.55 -10.84 6.54
CA ASN A 125 3.22 -11.29 7.76
C ASN A 125 3.39 -12.82 7.69
N LEU A 126 4.61 -13.30 7.46
CA LEU A 126 4.87 -14.72 7.25
C LEU A 126 4.93 -15.52 8.56
N LEU A 127 5.08 -14.87 9.73
CA LEU A 127 4.92 -15.55 11.02
C LEU A 127 3.47 -16.02 11.22
N ALA A 128 2.51 -15.24 10.73
CA ALA A 128 1.08 -15.57 10.81
C ALA A 128 0.70 -16.81 9.97
N ALA A 129 1.54 -17.21 9.01
CA ALA A 129 1.31 -18.42 8.23
C ALA A 129 1.50 -19.73 9.01
N LYS A 130 2.00 -19.68 10.27
CA LYS A 130 2.05 -20.78 11.26
C LYS A 130 2.43 -22.17 10.70
N GLY A 131 3.55 -22.26 9.96
CA GLY A 131 4.04 -23.53 9.41
C GLY A 131 3.18 -24.12 8.27
N GLY A 132 2.10 -23.45 7.88
CA GLY A 132 1.40 -23.74 6.64
C GLY A 132 2.26 -23.36 5.44
N LYS A 133 2.14 -24.13 4.35
CA LYS A 133 2.84 -23.82 3.10
C LYS A 133 2.41 -22.43 2.63
N ILE A 134 3.36 -21.52 2.46
CA ILE A 134 3.12 -20.22 1.83
C ILE A 134 2.62 -20.50 0.40
N GLN A 135 1.46 -19.92 0.09
CA GLN A 135 0.83 -20.06 -1.22
C GLN A 135 0.86 -18.72 -1.94
N THR A 136 0.70 -18.77 -3.25
CA THR A 136 0.53 -17.55 -4.02
C THR A 136 -0.74 -16.79 -3.60
N ASP A 137 -0.63 -15.47 -3.60
CA ASP A 137 -1.72 -14.52 -3.40
C ASP A 137 -1.96 -13.73 -4.70
N GLN A 138 -3.22 -13.54 -5.04
CA GLN A 138 -3.67 -12.69 -6.14
C GLN A 138 -4.89 -11.86 -5.68
N SER A 139 -4.72 -11.15 -4.58
CA SER A 139 -5.75 -10.25 -4.05
C SER A 139 -6.18 -9.19 -5.06
N LYS A 140 -7.39 -8.66 -4.86
CA LYS A 140 -8.05 -7.73 -5.79
C LYS A 140 -8.64 -6.54 -5.07
N ILE A 141 -8.88 -5.49 -5.84
CA ILE A 141 -9.62 -4.31 -5.41
C ILE A 141 -10.88 -4.23 -6.28
N VAL A 142 -11.99 -3.84 -5.67
CA VAL A 142 -13.23 -3.47 -6.34
C VAL A 142 -13.49 -2.00 -6.02
N MET A 143 -13.79 -1.21 -7.05
CA MET A 143 -14.17 0.19 -6.91
C MET A 143 -15.50 0.40 -7.62
N GLU A 144 -16.42 1.11 -6.98
CA GLU A 144 -17.62 1.64 -7.63
C GLU A 144 -17.44 3.13 -7.85
N THR A 145 -17.73 3.56 -9.07
CA THR A 145 -17.54 4.95 -9.50
C THR A 145 -18.81 5.50 -10.12
N ILE A 146 -18.91 6.82 -10.15
CA ILE A 146 -19.88 7.56 -10.97
C ILE A 146 -19.12 8.51 -11.90
N PRO A 147 -19.67 8.87 -13.07
CA PRO A 147 -19.07 9.88 -13.92
C PRO A 147 -18.90 11.21 -13.17
N ALA A 148 -17.76 11.88 -13.33
CA ALA A 148 -17.54 13.19 -12.72
C ALA A 148 -18.40 14.27 -13.39
N LYS A 149 -18.66 14.13 -14.70
CA LYS A 149 -19.50 15.05 -15.47
C LYS A 149 -20.93 15.03 -14.94
N GLY A 150 -21.41 16.16 -14.44
CA GLY A 150 -22.77 16.31 -13.90
C GLY A 150 -22.97 15.75 -12.49
N ALA A 151 -21.91 15.23 -11.85
CA ALA A 151 -21.99 14.78 -10.47
C ALA A 151 -22.23 15.97 -9.53
N LYS A 152 -23.15 15.79 -8.56
CA LYS A 152 -23.47 16.79 -7.52
C LYS A 152 -22.72 16.54 -6.21
N VAL A 153 -21.70 15.67 -6.23
CA VAL A 153 -20.96 15.26 -5.03
C VAL A 153 -19.70 16.11 -4.87
N LYS A 154 -19.35 16.44 -3.63
CA LYS A 154 -18.12 17.14 -3.28
C LYS A 154 -16.93 16.19 -3.35
N GLN A 155 -15.79 16.68 -3.80
CA GLN A 155 -14.57 15.89 -3.87
C GLN A 155 -13.87 15.82 -2.51
N LEU A 156 -13.46 14.62 -2.12
CA LEU A 156 -12.64 14.39 -0.94
C LEU A 156 -11.16 14.55 -1.30
N HIS A 157 -10.44 15.27 -0.45
CA HIS A 157 -9.00 15.36 -0.48
C HIS A 157 -8.44 14.66 0.76
N VAL A 158 -7.45 13.80 0.55
CA VAL A 158 -6.75 13.10 1.62
C VAL A 158 -5.39 13.77 1.78
N GLU A 159 -5.07 14.09 3.01
CA GLU A 159 -3.78 14.65 3.41
C GLU A 159 -3.17 13.73 4.47
N LEU A 160 -1.89 13.37 4.28
CA LEU A 160 -1.14 12.63 5.27
C LEU A 160 -0.37 13.62 6.15
N PHE A 161 -0.56 13.49 7.46
CA PHE A 161 0.22 14.23 8.44
C PHE A 161 1.38 13.35 8.90
N PRO A 162 2.64 13.72 8.59
CA PRO A 162 3.79 12.98 9.08
C PRO A 162 3.89 13.14 10.60
N ALA A 163 4.09 12.02 11.29
CA ALA A 163 4.37 11.99 12.71
C ALA A 163 5.52 11.03 12.98
N PRO A 164 6.42 11.33 13.94
CA PRO A 164 7.43 10.37 14.38
C PRO A 164 6.75 9.09 14.88
N VAL A 165 7.11 7.95 14.30
CA VAL A 165 6.66 6.62 14.75
C VAL A 165 7.77 6.00 15.58
N GLU A 166 8.15 6.67 16.65
CA GLU A 166 9.17 6.19 17.59
C GLU A 166 8.51 5.88 18.92
N LEU A 167 8.59 4.61 19.31
CA LEU A 167 8.14 4.17 20.62
C LEU A 167 9.38 4.03 21.51
N PRO A 168 9.39 4.64 22.71
CA PRO A 168 10.47 4.42 23.66
C PRO A 168 10.50 2.95 24.07
N CYS A 169 11.67 2.47 24.51
CA CYS A 169 11.75 1.13 25.08
C CYS A 169 10.78 1.05 26.28
N PRO A 170 9.93 0.01 26.37
CA PRO A 170 8.99 -0.11 27.48
C PRO A 170 9.71 -0.14 28.83
N ALA A 171 9.06 0.37 29.88
CA ALA A 171 9.63 0.39 31.22
C ALA A 171 10.05 -1.02 31.67
N GLY A 172 11.28 -1.15 32.17
CA GLY A 172 11.85 -2.43 32.60
C GLY A 172 12.37 -3.34 31.48
N VAL A 173 12.19 -2.97 30.21
CA VAL A 173 12.78 -3.69 29.07
C VAL A 173 14.14 -3.10 28.75
N THR A 174 15.15 -3.96 28.59
CA THR A 174 16.51 -3.58 28.21
C THR A 174 16.98 -4.42 27.02
N GLY A 175 17.92 -3.87 26.25
CA GLY A 175 18.53 -4.59 25.12
C GLY A 175 19.11 -3.65 24.07
N PRO A 176 19.87 -4.18 23.09
CA PRO A 176 20.50 -3.37 22.05
C PRO A 176 19.50 -2.53 21.25
N LEU A 177 18.28 -3.05 21.00
CA LEU A 177 17.24 -2.36 20.23
C LEU A 177 16.51 -1.26 21.04
N CYS A 178 16.80 -1.10 22.34
CA CYS A 178 16.37 0.10 23.05
C CYS A 178 17.15 1.35 22.60
N ASP A 179 18.32 1.18 21.96
CA ASP A 179 19.03 2.27 21.29
C ASP A 179 18.42 2.52 19.90
N ARG A 180 18.01 3.76 19.64
CA ARG A 180 17.36 4.16 18.38
C ARG A 180 18.22 3.84 17.16
N LYS A 181 19.53 4.09 17.23
CA LYS A 181 20.43 3.86 16.09
C LYS A 181 20.54 2.37 15.80
N GLN A 182 20.68 1.53 16.82
CA GLN A 182 20.67 0.07 16.66
C GLN A 182 19.32 -0.44 16.12
N ALA A 183 18.19 0.11 16.59
CA ALA A 183 16.86 -0.25 16.10
C ALA A 183 16.69 0.06 14.60
N LEU A 184 17.17 1.21 14.13
CA LEU A 184 17.14 1.57 12.72
C LEU A 184 18.07 0.69 11.87
N ILE A 185 19.27 0.38 12.37
CA ILE A 185 20.19 -0.55 11.69
C ILE A 185 19.54 -1.94 11.54
N ASP A 186 18.91 -2.45 12.60
CA ASP A 186 18.16 -3.71 12.56
C ASP A 186 17.03 -3.66 11.51
N LEU A 187 16.22 -2.60 11.53
CA LEU A 187 15.11 -2.42 10.59
C LEU A 187 15.60 -2.44 9.14
N ALA A 188 16.62 -1.65 8.81
CA ALA A 188 17.19 -1.61 7.46
C ALA A 188 17.84 -2.95 7.06
N SER A 189 18.39 -3.68 8.04
CA SER A 189 18.94 -5.02 7.80
C SER A 189 17.84 -5.99 7.35
N ARG A 190 16.62 -5.90 7.88
CA ARG A 190 15.50 -6.81 7.57
C ARG A 190 14.59 -6.34 6.43
N THR A 191 14.67 -5.07 6.03
CA THR A 191 13.77 -4.47 5.03
C THR A 191 14.54 -3.88 3.85
N SER A 192 14.99 -2.63 3.96
CA SER A 192 15.76 -1.89 2.95
C SER A 192 16.68 -0.86 3.60
N LYS A 193 17.80 -0.52 2.95
CA LYS A 193 18.69 0.58 3.39
C LYS A 193 18.01 1.95 3.37
N MET A 194 16.92 2.10 2.62
CA MET A 194 16.12 3.33 2.56
C MET A 194 15.12 3.46 3.73
N SER A 195 15.08 2.47 4.64
CA SER A 195 14.12 2.38 5.74
C SER A 195 14.68 2.86 7.09
N ALA A 196 15.93 3.33 7.10
CA ALA A 196 16.65 3.85 8.27
C ALA A 196 17.14 5.28 8.04
#